data_AF-A0AB74M4H5-F1
#
_entry.id   AF-A0AB74M4H5-F1
#
_cell.length_a   1.000
_cell.length_b   1.000
_cell.length_c   1.000
_cell.angle_alpha   90.00
_cell.angle_beta   90.00
_cell.angle_gamma   90.00
#
_symmetry.space_group_name_H-M   'P 1'
#
loop_
_entity.id
_entity.type
_entity.pdbx_description
1 polymer ?
#
loop_
_entity_poly.entity_id
_entity_poly.type
_entity_poly.pdbx_seq_one_letter_code
_entity_poly.pdbx_strand_id
1 'polypeptide(L)' 'MGSSISASAKKRGRPATTGTGHTIGVRMLPDQLRPLDAWIADQPDPKPTRTAAIRKAVDDWLTGQGYVRHREDPEGAN' A
#
# COMPACT_ATOMS: atom_id res chain seq x y z
N MET A 1 3.81 -48.25 -18.02
CA MET A 1 3.31 -46.91 -18.41
C MET A 1 3.03 -46.15 -17.12
N GLY A 2 3.87 -45.18 -16.78
CA GLY A 2 3.73 -44.41 -15.53
C GLY A 2 2.67 -43.33 -15.67
N SER A 3 1.69 -43.32 -14.75
CA SER A 3 0.65 -42.28 -14.68
C SER A 3 1.26 -40.93 -14.32
N SER A 4 1.05 -39.92 -15.15
CA SER A 4 1.40 -38.54 -14.84
C SER A 4 0.45 -38.00 -13.77
N ILE A 5 1.01 -37.47 -12.68
CA ILE A 5 0.27 -36.69 -11.69
C ILE A 5 -0.09 -35.37 -12.39
N SER A 6 -1.38 -35.16 -12.67
CA SER A 6 -1.86 -33.87 -13.17
C SER A 6 -1.80 -32.86 -12.02
N ALA A 7 -0.68 -32.16 -11.91
CA ALA A 7 -0.58 -30.99 -11.05
C ALA A 7 -1.58 -29.95 -11.56
N SER A 8 -2.69 -29.79 -10.86
CA SER A 8 -3.67 -28.74 -11.14
C SER A 8 -2.93 -27.41 -11.09
N ALA A 9 -2.76 -26.76 -12.24
CA ALA A 9 -2.09 -25.48 -12.34
C ALA A 9 -2.84 -24.47 -11.45
N LYS A 10 -2.25 -24.11 -10.30
CA LYS A 10 -2.77 -23.00 -9.48
C LYS A 10 -2.95 -21.82 -10.43
N LYS A 11 -4.14 -21.21 -10.45
CA LYS A 11 -4.41 -20.02 -11.25
C LYS A 11 -3.35 -18.98 -10.93
N ARG A 12 -2.38 -18.86 -11.83
CA ARG A 12 -1.24 -17.94 -11.78
C ARG A 12 -1.73 -16.53 -12.16
N GLY A 13 -2.89 -16.15 -11.63
CA GLY A 13 -3.34 -14.77 -11.67
C GLY A 13 -2.46 -13.92 -10.76
N ARG A 14 -2.46 -12.60 -10.96
CA ARG A 14 -1.86 -11.63 -10.05
C ARG A 14 -2.20 -12.03 -8.60
N PRO A 15 -1.21 -12.08 -7.68
CA PRO A 15 -1.46 -12.37 -6.29
C PRO A 15 -2.67 -11.57 -5.78
N ALA A 16 -3.61 -12.24 -5.10
CA ALA A 16 -4.75 -11.56 -4.46
C ALA A 16 -4.30 -10.51 -3.43
N THR A 17 -3.02 -10.53 -3.04
CA THR A 17 -2.35 -9.52 -2.21
C THR A 17 -2.21 -8.17 -2.89
N THR A 18 -2.20 -8.12 -4.23
CA THR A 18 -2.37 -6.86 -4.99
C THR A 18 -3.85 -6.63 -5.31
N GLY A 19 -4.71 -6.92 -4.33
CA GLY A 19 -6.13 -6.67 -4.43
C GLY A 19 -6.38 -5.22 -4.80
N THR A 20 -7.36 -5.01 -5.67
CA THR A 20 -7.90 -3.68 -5.99
C THR A 20 -8.32 -3.06 -4.66
N GLY A 21 -7.48 -2.17 -4.10
CA GLY A 21 -7.71 -1.60 -2.77
C GLY A 21 -9.11 -0.99 -2.68
N HIS A 22 -9.66 -0.90 -1.47
CA HIS A 22 -10.98 -0.30 -1.27
C HIS A 22 -10.93 1.20 -1.60
N THR A 23 -11.86 1.67 -2.43
CA THR A 23 -12.00 3.10 -2.73
C THR A 23 -12.67 3.79 -1.56
N ILE A 24 -11.99 4.80 -1.00
CA ILE A 24 -12.54 5.64 0.07
C ILE A 24 -12.84 7.01 -0.52
N GLY A 25 -14.13 7.35 -0.66
CA GLY A 25 -14.58 8.65 -1.17
C GLY A 25 -14.77 9.67 -0.05
N VAL A 26 -13.73 10.43 0.29
CA VAL A 26 -13.78 11.48 1.33
C VAL A 26 -13.81 12.86 0.68
N ARG A 27 -14.70 13.73 1.16
CA ARG A 27 -14.69 15.16 0.80
C ARG A 27 -13.72 15.89 1.71
N MET A 28 -12.60 16.34 1.16
CA MET A 28 -11.63 17.17 1.87
C MET A 28 -11.91 18.65 1.59
N LEU A 29 -11.97 19.46 2.65
CA LEU A 29 -12.17 20.91 2.54
C LEU A 29 -10.87 21.63 2.17
N PRO A 30 -10.92 22.88 1.65
CA PRO A 30 -9.73 23.63 1.25
C PRO A 30 -8.67 23.77 2.35
N ASP A 31 -9.09 23.91 3.61
CA ASP A 31 -8.17 24.06 4.75
C ASP A 31 -7.31 22.81 4.98
N GLN A 32 -7.79 21.63 4.56
CA GLN A 32 -7.02 20.39 4.61
C GLN A 32 -6.25 20.14 3.30
N LEU A 33 -6.80 20.55 2.16
CA LEU A 33 -6.16 20.35 0.85
C LEU A 33 -4.96 21.28 0.65
N ARG A 34 -5.04 22.54 1.09
CA ARG A 34 -3.96 23.52 0.95
C ARG A 34 -2.62 23.06 1.56
N PRO A 35 -2.56 22.65 2.84
CA PRO A 35 -1.30 22.19 3.43
C PRO A 35 -0.80 20.89 2.77
N LEU A 36 -1.71 20.00 2.35
CA LEU A 36 -1.34 18.79 1.62
C LEU A 36 -0.69 19.11 0.26
N ASP A 37 -1.29 20.01 -0.50
CA ASP A 37 -0.76 20.41 -1.81
C ASP A 37 0.57 21.19 -1.68
N ALA A 38 0.74 22.00 -0.62
CA ALA A 38 2.01 22.63 -0.30
C ALA A 38 3.10 21.58 0.00
N TRP A 39 2.79 20.58 0.84
CA TRP A 39 3.72 19.50 1.14
C TRP A 39 4.12 18.70 -0.12
N ILE A 40 3.19 18.45 -1.05
CA ILE A 40 3.47 17.79 -2.34
C ILE A 40 4.42 18.64 -3.18
N ALA A 41 4.25 19.98 -3.18
CA ALA A 41 5.07 20.89 -3.97
C ALA A 41 6.54 20.89 -3.53
N ASP A 42 6.79 20.67 -2.23
CA ASP A 42 8.12 20.63 -1.62
C ASP A 42 8.87 19.29 -1.84
N GLN A 43 8.20 18.26 -2.35
CA GLN A 43 8.83 16.96 -2.60
C GLN A 43 9.73 16.97 -3.85
N PRO A 44 10.82 16.17 -3.86
CA PRO A 44 11.67 16.01 -5.04
C PRO A 44 10.92 15.34 -6.20
N ASP A 45 11.40 15.56 -7.42
CA ASP A 45 10.83 14.92 -8.60
C ASP A 45 11.17 13.42 -8.67
N PRO A 46 10.20 12.56 -9.08
CA PRO A 46 8.84 12.92 -9.47
C PRO A 46 7.95 13.19 -8.25
N LYS A 47 7.24 14.33 -8.28
CA LYS A 47 6.33 14.72 -7.19
C LYS A 47 5.23 13.66 -6.97
N PRO A 48 4.93 13.32 -5.70
CA PRO A 48 3.88 12.35 -5.41
C PRO A 48 2.51 12.88 -5.84
N THR A 49 1.65 11.99 -6.31
CA THR A 49 0.25 12.33 -6.56
C THR A 49 -0.50 12.54 -5.25
N ARG A 50 -1.61 13.28 -5.27
CA ARG A 50 -2.42 13.53 -4.07
C ARG A 50 -2.86 12.26 -3.36
N THR A 51 -3.20 11.21 -4.11
CA THR A 51 -3.58 9.91 -3.53
C THR A 51 -2.38 9.18 -2.90
N ALA A 52 -1.19 9.30 -3.48
CA ALA A 52 0.03 8.75 -2.89
C ALA A 52 0.42 9.51 -1.60
N ALA A 53 0.32 10.84 -1.62
CA ALA A 53 0.55 11.69 -0.45
C ALA A 53 -0.37 11.34 0.72
N ILE A 54 -1.68 11.18 0.44
CA ILE A 54 -2.66 10.78 1.48
C ILE A 54 -2.34 9.39 2.04
N ARG A 55 -1.99 8.41 1.18
CA ARG A 55 -1.60 7.07 1.65
C ARG A 55 -0.40 7.13 2.57
N LYS A 56 0.62 7.90 2.21
CA LYS A 56 1.81 8.12 3.05
C LYS A 56 1.45 8.76 4.38
N ALA A 57 0.66 9.83 4.37
CA ALA A 57 0.25 10.51 5.59
C ALA A 57 -0.52 9.59 6.54
N VAL A 58 -1.40 8.74 6.01
CA VAL A 58 -2.14 7.75 6.80
C VAL A 58 -1.21 6.68 7.38
N ASP A 59 -0.29 6.16 6.57
CA ASP A 59 0.68 5.15 7.00
C ASP A 59 1.62 5.68 8.10
N ASP A 60 2.19 6.87 7.90
CA ASP A 60 3.06 7.54 8.86
C ASP A 60 2.29 7.82 10.17
N TRP A 61 1.04 8.30 10.08
CA TRP A 61 0.20 8.56 11.26
C TRP A 61 -0.13 7.28 12.02
N LEU A 62 -0.57 6.22 11.34
CA LEU A 62 -0.89 4.93 11.98
C LEU A 62 0.34 4.25 12.57
N THR A 63 1.50 4.39 11.94
CA THR A 63 2.78 3.91 12.46
C THR A 63 3.15 4.66 13.73
N GLY A 64 3.03 5.99 13.74
CA GLY A 64 3.27 6.81 14.94
C GLY A 64 2.33 6.49 16.11
N GLN A 65 1.12 5.99 15.83
CA GLN A 65 0.18 5.50 16.84
C GLN A 65 0.40 4.02 17.24
N GLY A 66 1.34 3.31 16.61
CA GLY A 66 1.62 1.89 16.88
C GLY A 66 0.61 0.90 16.30
N TYR A 67 -0.29 1.34 15.42
CA TYR A 67 -1.26 0.45 14.74
C TYR A 67 -0.62 -0.34 13.61
N VAL A 68 0.46 0.17 13.00
CA VAL A 68 1.27 -0.56 12.04
C VAL A 68 2.49 -1.10 12.77
N ARG A 69 2.60 -2.43 12.83
CA ARG A 69 3.80 -3.11 13.29
C ARG A 69 4.62 -3.41 12.05
N HIS A 70 5.74 -2.70 11.84
CA HIS A 70 6.75 -3.15 10.90
C HIS A 70 7.26 -4.51 11.41
N ARG A 71 6.75 -5.60 10.84
CA ARG A 71 7.22 -6.95 11.14
C ARG A 71 8.56 -7.12 10.43
N GLU A 72 9.61 -6.60 11.03
CA GLU A 72 10.98 -6.89 10.63
C GLU A 72 11.29 -8.35 11.03
N ASP A 73 11.80 -9.10 10.06
CA ASP A 73 12.37 -10.47 10.10
C ASP A 73 11.49 -11.72 10.29
N PRO A 74 11.59 -12.64 9.31
CA PRO A 74 11.76 -14.06 9.59
C PRO A 74 13.13 -14.60 9.15
N GLU A 75 14.26 -14.05 9.62
CA GLU A 75 15.45 -14.87 9.93
C GLU A 75 15.11 -15.79 11.11
N GLY A 76 14.43 -16.90 10.80
CA GLY A 76 14.01 -17.86 11.81
C GLY A 76 13.45 -19.16 11.24
N ALA A 77 13.79 -19.50 10.01
CA ALA A 77 13.68 -20.88 9.54
C ALA A 77 14.95 -21.63 9.95
N ASN A 78 14.99 -22.09 11.20
CA ASN A 78 15.75 -23.30 11.55
C ASN A 78 14.91 -24.51 11.16
#